data_AF-A0A6N9A118-F1
#
_entry.id   AF-A0A6N9A118-F1
#
_cell.length_a   1.000
_cell.length_b   1.000
_cell.length_c   1.000
_cell.angle_alpha   90.00
_cell.angle_beta   90.00
_cell.angle_gamma   90.00
#
_symmetry.space_group_name_H-M   'P 1'
#
loop_
_entity.id
_entity.type
_entity.pdbx_description
1 polymer ?
#
loop_
_entity_poly.entity_id
_entity_poly.type
_entity_poly.pdbx_seq_one_letter_code
_entity_poly.pdbx_strand_id
1 'polypeptide(L)'
;MKKRSSAPSPFGMAALDLFASALGAFILIAVVIFPMIGKAVPDIPAPPAPIIMAVPTPDSVVCPVCPTCPVVAAVTKPIDCPVCPTCPVPEPVPVTICPEVALPDSVICPICPAVPAPVICPVCPPEPAPVICPEPAPAPIQVDAPHFRFPHLDIIIALDITNSMSGQVANLKAEVEQLAVLLNRISPSFGIGMVAFGDRRWESPLFLFPLRELSGPAANRDAFRMFVNGLSVGMGTGSGTNPDSPEAFYDALSAASRMTWRPRSERRVVVMVTDNPAYSDEIDPSIRAATGIGGPEGHRVSTVYVKTGSGNQPATEAFLRSVAEAGGGQYVQDVGGSLTVNLLLSLF
;
A
#
# COMPACT_ATOMS: atom_id res chain seq x y z
N MET A 1 36.16 -58.20 2.75
CA MET A 1 35.19 -57.23 3.32
C MET A 1 35.80 -55.84 3.27
N LYS A 2 35.34 -54.98 2.35
CA LYS A 2 35.89 -53.63 2.14
C LYS A 2 34.93 -52.64 2.81
N LYS A 3 35.30 -52.11 3.99
CA LYS A 3 34.53 -51.10 4.73
C LYS A 3 34.53 -49.79 3.91
N ARG A 4 33.37 -49.39 3.40
CA ARG A 4 33.14 -48.04 2.86
C ARG A 4 32.99 -47.08 4.05
N SER A 5 33.93 -46.16 4.20
CA SER A 5 33.82 -45.00 5.10
C SER A 5 32.97 -43.94 4.40
N SER A 6 31.76 -43.72 4.91
CA SER A 6 30.88 -42.63 4.48
C SER A 6 31.41 -41.32 5.08
N ALA A 7 31.95 -40.43 4.24
CA ALA A 7 32.27 -39.07 4.66
C ALA A 7 30.95 -38.28 4.84
N PRO A 8 30.76 -37.56 5.95
CA PRO A 8 29.58 -36.73 6.15
C PRO A 8 29.57 -35.59 5.13
N SER A 9 28.40 -35.32 4.53
CA SER A 9 28.26 -34.25 3.54
C SER A 9 28.42 -32.88 4.24
N PRO A 10 29.21 -31.95 3.67
CA PRO A 10 29.44 -30.63 4.27
C PRO A 10 28.19 -29.72 4.24
N PHE A 11 27.10 -30.16 3.61
CA PHE A 11 25.85 -29.40 3.51
C PHE A 11 24.93 -29.50 4.73
N GLY A 12 25.14 -30.48 5.62
CA GLY A 12 24.25 -30.70 6.76
C GLY A 12 24.43 -29.72 7.93
N MET A 13 25.66 -29.29 8.21
CA MET A 13 25.95 -28.46 9.40
C MET A 13 25.65 -26.97 9.15
N ALA A 14 26.04 -26.43 7.98
CA ALA A 14 25.85 -25.01 7.68
C ALA A 14 24.38 -24.60 7.48
N ALA A 15 23.56 -25.51 6.93
CA ALA A 15 22.12 -25.26 6.76
C ALA A 15 21.38 -25.24 8.12
N LEU A 16 21.87 -26.02 9.08
CA LEU A 16 21.26 -26.14 10.41
C LEU A 16 21.54 -24.89 11.26
N ASP A 17 22.74 -24.32 11.16
CA ASP A 17 23.09 -23.03 11.79
C ASP A 17 22.30 -21.86 11.19
N LEU A 18 22.10 -21.84 9.87
CA LEU A 18 21.29 -20.79 9.22
C LEU A 18 19.83 -20.85 9.67
N PHE A 19 19.27 -22.06 9.77
CA PHE A 19 17.91 -22.26 10.28
C PHE A 19 17.78 -21.88 11.75
N ALA A 20 18.75 -22.25 12.58
CA ALA A 20 18.75 -21.89 14.01
C ALA A 20 18.83 -20.38 14.21
N SER A 21 19.68 -19.69 13.44
CA SER A 21 19.81 -18.22 13.46
C SER A 21 18.52 -17.52 13.01
N ALA A 22 17.90 -17.98 11.91
CA ALA A 22 16.66 -17.42 11.40
C ALA A 22 15.47 -17.64 12.37
N LEU A 23 15.38 -18.82 13.00
CA LEU A 23 14.36 -19.10 14.01
C LEU A 23 14.56 -18.25 15.27
N GLY A 24 15.81 -18.06 15.70
CA GLY A 24 16.16 -17.19 16.83
C GLY A 24 15.76 -15.74 16.59
N ALA A 25 16.06 -15.19 15.41
CA ALA A 25 15.64 -13.84 15.02
C ALA A 25 14.10 -13.71 15.00
N PHE A 26 13.39 -14.71 14.47
CA PHE A 26 11.93 -14.72 14.45
C PHE A 26 11.32 -14.72 15.85
N ILE A 27 11.85 -15.54 16.76
CA ILE A 27 11.38 -15.58 18.16
C ILE A 27 11.64 -14.23 18.85
N LEU A 28 12.79 -13.60 18.61
CA LEU A 28 13.12 -12.30 19.21
C LEU A 28 12.16 -11.20 18.70
N ILE A 29 11.88 -11.20 17.40
CA ILE A 29 10.87 -10.33 16.78
C ILE A 29 9.49 -10.57 17.39
N ALA A 30 9.06 -11.83 17.50
CA ALA A 30 7.75 -12.18 18.06
C ALA A 30 7.62 -11.81 19.55
N VAL A 31 8.66 -12.02 20.36
CA VAL A 31 8.58 -11.71 21.80
C VAL A 31 8.60 -10.21 22.07
N VAL A 32 9.32 -9.42 21.25
CA VAL A 32 9.45 -7.97 21.45
C VAL A 32 8.31 -7.18 20.79
N ILE A 33 7.96 -7.51 19.54
CA ILE A 33 7.01 -6.72 18.74
C ILE A 33 5.55 -7.08 19.06
N PHE A 34 5.23 -8.34 19.27
CA PHE A 34 3.84 -8.78 19.47
C PHE A 34 3.15 -8.19 20.72
N PRO A 35 3.80 -8.07 21.91
CA PRO A 35 3.16 -7.41 23.05
C PRO A 35 2.97 -5.89 22.87
N MET A 36 3.67 -5.25 21.92
CA MET A 36 3.42 -3.85 21.58
C MET A 36 2.16 -3.67 20.74
N ILE A 37 1.77 -4.66 19.93
CA ILE A 37 0.55 -4.62 19.13
C ILE A 37 -0.69 -4.87 20.00
N GLY A 38 -0.57 -5.63 21.09
CA GLY A 38 -1.69 -6.03 21.95
C GLY A 38 -2.25 -4.97 22.91
N LYS A 39 -1.63 -3.78 23.03
CA LYS A 39 -2.07 -2.73 23.96
C LYS A 39 -2.92 -1.62 23.33
N ALA A 40 -3.23 -1.70 22.04
CA ALA A 40 -3.93 -0.64 21.30
C ALA A 40 -5.46 -0.84 21.18
N VAL A 41 -6.10 -1.66 22.02
CA VAL A 41 -7.56 -1.71 22.11
C VAL A 41 -8.00 -0.98 23.37
N PRO A 42 -8.42 0.30 23.28
CA PRO A 42 -9.12 0.93 24.39
C PRO A 42 -10.41 0.12 24.65
N ASP A 43 -10.73 -0.11 25.92
CA ASP A 43 -12.02 -0.69 26.34
C ASP A 43 -13.16 0.18 25.80
N ILE A 44 -13.71 -0.20 24.65
CA ILE A 44 -14.94 0.38 24.13
C ILE A 44 -16.05 -0.18 25.02
N PRO A 45 -16.75 0.64 25.82
CA PRO A 45 -17.88 0.17 26.60
C PRO A 45 -18.91 -0.44 25.66
N ALA A 46 -19.37 -1.65 26.00
CA ALA A 46 -20.33 -2.39 25.18
C ALA A 46 -21.53 -1.49 24.82
N PRO A 47 -21.93 -1.44 23.54
CA PRO A 47 -23.09 -0.64 23.15
C PRO A 47 -24.33 -1.14 23.91
N PRO A 48 -25.20 -0.23 24.37
CA PRO A 48 -26.42 -0.61 25.07
C PRO A 48 -27.26 -1.53 24.18
N ALA A 49 -27.82 -2.58 24.78
CA ALA A 49 -28.64 -3.56 24.08
C ALA A 49 -29.73 -2.86 23.25
N PRO A 50 -29.91 -3.24 21.97
CA PRO A 50 -30.92 -2.62 21.12
C PRO A 50 -32.31 -2.86 21.70
N ILE A 51 -33.04 -1.77 21.93
CA ILE A 51 -34.46 -1.81 22.28
C ILE A 51 -35.19 -2.31 21.04
N ILE A 52 -35.68 -3.56 21.09
CA ILE A 52 -36.51 -4.16 20.05
C ILE A 52 -37.86 -3.44 20.09
N MET A 53 -38.03 -2.40 19.26
CA MET A 53 -39.36 -1.89 18.95
C MET A 53 -40.03 -2.85 17.97
N ALA A 54 -41.24 -3.30 18.31
CA ALA A 54 -42.08 -4.12 17.46
C ALA A 54 -42.33 -3.42 16.12
N VAL A 55 -41.90 -4.07 15.04
CA VAL A 55 -42.20 -3.65 13.66
C VAL A 55 -43.68 -3.94 13.40
N PRO A 56 -44.53 -2.95 13.09
CA PRO A 56 -45.89 -3.20 12.65
C PRO A 56 -45.86 -3.85 11.26
N THR A 57 -46.64 -4.91 11.10
CA THR A 57 -46.85 -5.62 9.84
C THR A 57 -47.41 -4.68 8.76
N PRO A 58 -46.87 -4.67 7.53
CA PRO A 58 -47.43 -3.87 6.46
C PRO A 58 -48.73 -4.50 5.92
N ASP A 59 -49.77 -3.68 5.79
CA ASP A 59 -51.03 -4.04 5.14
C ASP A 59 -50.83 -4.36 3.65
N SER A 60 -51.67 -5.27 3.15
CA SER A 60 -51.67 -5.78 1.79
C SER A 60 -51.86 -4.68 0.74
N VAL A 61 -50.84 -4.46 -0.09
CA VAL A 61 -50.88 -3.56 -1.25
C VAL A 61 -51.72 -4.18 -2.36
N VAL A 62 -52.81 -3.51 -2.73
CA VAL A 62 -53.63 -3.84 -3.90
C VAL A 62 -52.96 -3.26 -5.15
N CYS A 63 -52.68 -4.10 -6.14
CA CYS A 63 -52.11 -3.68 -7.42
C CYS A 63 -53.12 -2.86 -8.25
N PRO A 64 -52.75 -1.70 -8.79
CA PRO A 64 -53.57 -1.00 -9.78
C PRO A 64 -53.51 -1.70 -11.15
N VAL A 65 -54.67 -1.75 -11.81
CA VAL A 65 -54.87 -2.26 -13.17
C VAL A 65 -54.10 -1.40 -14.18
N CYS A 66 -53.31 -2.02 -15.04
CA CYS A 66 -52.55 -1.36 -16.09
C CYS A 66 -53.50 -0.76 -17.16
N PRO A 67 -53.41 0.54 -17.49
CA PRO A 67 -54.00 1.09 -18.69
C PRO A 67 -53.21 0.64 -19.94
N THR A 68 -53.96 0.40 -21.00
CA THR A 68 -53.52 -0.04 -22.33
C THR A 68 -52.40 0.82 -22.92
N CYS A 69 -51.33 0.16 -23.40
CA CYS A 69 -50.24 0.80 -24.13
C CYS A 69 -50.71 1.37 -25.49
N PRO A 70 -50.36 2.62 -25.83
CA PRO A 70 -50.42 3.09 -27.20
C PRO A 70 -49.23 2.55 -28.01
N VAL A 71 -49.53 2.23 -29.26
CA VAL A 71 -48.58 1.78 -30.28
C VAL A 71 -47.66 2.94 -30.70
N VAL A 72 -46.48 2.57 -31.20
CA VAL A 72 -45.54 3.32 -32.05
C VAL A 72 -44.40 4.09 -31.35
N ALA A 73 -43.18 3.54 -31.43
CA ALA A 73 -42.06 4.11 -32.21
C ALA A 73 -40.81 3.23 -32.03
N ALA A 74 -40.30 2.69 -33.14
CA ALA A 74 -39.11 1.86 -33.19
C ALA A 74 -37.86 2.66 -32.79
N VAL A 75 -37.22 2.28 -31.69
CA VAL A 75 -35.86 2.71 -31.35
C VAL A 75 -34.92 1.57 -31.70
N THR A 76 -34.22 1.72 -32.82
CA THR A 76 -33.10 0.86 -33.21
C THR A 76 -31.85 1.31 -32.43
N LYS A 77 -31.56 0.62 -31.33
CA LYS A 77 -30.20 0.58 -30.76
C LYS A 77 -29.76 -0.88 -30.65
N PRO A 78 -28.70 -1.31 -31.35
CA PRO A 78 -28.14 -2.65 -31.18
C PRO A 78 -27.57 -2.79 -29.76
N ILE A 79 -27.96 -3.85 -29.07
CA ILE A 79 -27.34 -4.31 -27.84
C ILE A 79 -26.16 -5.20 -28.25
N ASP A 80 -24.94 -4.81 -27.88
CA ASP A 80 -23.76 -5.65 -28.05
C ASP A 80 -23.80 -6.80 -27.03
N CYS A 81 -24.07 -8.00 -27.52
CA CYS A 81 -23.88 -9.24 -26.76
C CYS A 81 -22.44 -9.75 -26.96
N PRO A 82 -21.76 -10.25 -25.91
CA PRO A 82 -20.43 -10.85 -26.03
C PRO A 82 -20.48 -12.12 -26.90
N VAL A 83 -19.64 -12.15 -27.94
CA VAL A 83 -19.58 -13.19 -28.96
C VAL A 83 -19.07 -14.51 -28.38
N CYS A 84 -19.86 -15.58 -28.51
CA CYS A 84 -19.42 -16.96 -28.29
C CYS A 84 -18.53 -17.44 -29.47
N PRO A 85 -17.33 -18.00 -29.23
CA PRO A 85 -16.33 -18.23 -30.28
C PRO A 85 -16.54 -19.45 -31.20
N THR A 86 -17.72 -20.09 -31.22
CA THR A 86 -17.90 -21.37 -31.95
C THR A 86 -19.11 -21.47 -32.88
N CYS A 87 -19.79 -20.38 -33.21
CA CYS A 87 -20.86 -20.42 -34.21
C CYS A 87 -20.34 -19.99 -35.60
N PRO A 88 -20.49 -20.82 -36.65
CA PRO A 88 -20.17 -20.41 -38.02
C PRO A 88 -21.09 -19.28 -38.46
N VAL A 89 -20.50 -18.18 -38.93
CA VAL A 89 -21.19 -16.98 -39.42
C VAL A 89 -21.90 -17.31 -40.73
N PRO A 90 -23.24 -17.14 -40.83
CA PRO A 90 -23.94 -17.29 -42.11
C PRO A 90 -23.60 -16.12 -43.04
N GLU A 91 -23.30 -16.42 -44.31
CA GLU A 91 -23.01 -15.41 -45.33
C GLU A 91 -24.21 -14.46 -45.52
N PRO A 92 -23.95 -13.14 -45.71
CA PRO A 92 -25.01 -12.17 -45.89
C PRO A 92 -25.72 -12.37 -47.23
N VAL A 93 -27.02 -12.65 -47.16
CA VAL A 93 -27.92 -12.67 -48.32
C VAL A 93 -28.15 -11.22 -48.79
N PRO A 94 -28.01 -10.90 -50.10
CA PRO A 94 -28.26 -9.56 -50.60
C PRO A 94 -29.75 -9.20 -50.47
N VAL A 95 -30.03 -8.13 -49.74
CA VAL A 95 -31.36 -7.56 -49.60
C VAL A 95 -31.66 -6.70 -50.83
N THR A 96 -32.52 -7.21 -51.72
CA THR A 96 -33.10 -6.42 -52.82
C THR A 96 -34.13 -5.46 -52.24
N ILE A 97 -33.84 -4.16 -52.31
CA ILE A 97 -34.77 -3.09 -51.95
C ILE A 97 -35.83 -3.00 -53.04
N CYS A 98 -37.10 -3.26 -52.70
CA CYS A 98 -38.23 -2.98 -53.58
C CYS A 98 -38.48 -1.46 -53.62
N PRO A 99 -38.66 -0.84 -54.80
CA PRO A 99 -39.07 0.54 -54.89
C PRO A 99 -40.54 0.69 -54.47
N GLU A 100 -40.81 1.75 -53.72
CA GLU A 100 -42.12 2.14 -53.23
C GLU A 100 -42.99 2.62 -54.41
N VAL A 101 -44.01 1.82 -54.76
CA VAL A 101 -44.99 2.14 -55.79
C VAL A 101 -46.30 2.48 -55.10
N ALA A 102 -46.79 3.70 -55.31
CA ALA A 102 -48.10 4.15 -54.89
C ALA A 102 -49.20 3.34 -55.59
N LEU A 103 -50.09 2.73 -54.79
CA LEU A 103 -51.30 2.05 -55.25
C LEU A 103 -52.41 3.08 -55.55
N PRO A 104 -53.08 3.01 -56.71
CA PRO A 104 -54.44 3.49 -56.86
C PRO A 104 -55.44 2.40 -56.43
N ASP A 105 -56.53 2.85 -55.83
CA ASP A 105 -57.67 2.04 -55.42
C ASP A 105 -58.29 1.25 -56.59
N SER A 106 -58.81 0.07 -56.25
CA SER A 106 -59.67 -0.82 -57.05
C SER A 106 -58.99 -1.71 -58.11
N VAL A 107 -58.52 -2.87 -57.68
CA VAL A 107 -58.37 -4.05 -58.54
C VAL A 107 -58.96 -5.27 -57.85
N ILE A 108 -59.95 -5.88 -58.51
CA ILE A 108 -60.64 -7.11 -58.12
C ILE A 108 -59.69 -8.29 -58.42
N CYS A 109 -59.31 -9.07 -57.41
CA CYS A 109 -58.54 -10.31 -57.60
C CYS A 109 -59.46 -11.46 -58.05
N PRO A 110 -59.09 -12.25 -59.07
CA PRO A 110 -59.77 -13.49 -59.41
C PRO A 110 -59.19 -14.67 -58.61
N ILE A 111 -60.11 -15.46 -58.03
CA ILE A 111 -60.04 -16.91 -57.77
C ILE A 111 -58.75 -17.43 -57.09
N CYS A 112 -58.83 -17.61 -55.76
CA CYS A 112 -57.87 -18.43 -55.02
C CYS A 112 -58.07 -19.93 -55.32
N PRO A 113 -57.02 -20.71 -55.62
CA PRO A 113 -57.11 -22.16 -55.70
C PRO A 113 -57.27 -22.77 -54.29
N ALA A 114 -57.94 -23.93 -54.25
CA ALA A 114 -58.35 -24.63 -53.04
C ALA A 114 -57.19 -24.93 -52.08
N VAL A 115 -57.43 -24.68 -50.79
CA VAL A 115 -56.52 -24.94 -49.68
C VAL A 115 -56.22 -26.45 -49.60
N PRO A 116 -54.95 -26.89 -49.68
CA PRO A 116 -54.62 -28.29 -49.47
C PRO A 116 -54.85 -28.70 -48.01
N ALA A 117 -55.32 -29.93 -47.83
CA ALA A 117 -55.69 -30.49 -46.53
C ALA A 117 -54.53 -30.44 -45.50
N PRO A 118 -54.83 -30.25 -44.20
CA PRO A 118 -53.82 -30.10 -43.17
C PRO A 118 -52.99 -31.38 -43.02
N VAL A 119 -51.68 -31.24 -43.17
CA VAL A 119 -50.69 -32.28 -42.88
C VAL A 119 -50.57 -32.42 -41.37
N ILE A 120 -50.92 -33.59 -40.83
CA ILE A 120 -50.77 -33.91 -39.41
C ILE A 120 -49.31 -34.26 -39.15
N CYS A 121 -48.61 -33.44 -38.38
CA CYS A 121 -47.24 -33.73 -37.94
C CYS A 121 -47.24 -34.86 -36.90
N PRO A 122 -46.28 -35.80 -36.95
CA PRO A 122 -46.10 -36.81 -35.90
C PRO A 122 -45.76 -36.13 -34.57
N VAL A 123 -46.41 -36.60 -33.50
CA VAL A 123 -46.25 -36.11 -32.13
C VAL A 123 -44.78 -36.26 -31.70
N CYS A 124 -44.16 -35.16 -31.29
CA CYS A 124 -42.79 -35.18 -30.77
C CYS A 124 -42.72 -36.04 -29.50
N PRO A 125 -41.66 -36.84 -29.31
CA PRO A 125 -41.45 -37.57 -28.07
C PRO A 125 -41.34 -36.59 -26.90
N PRO A 126 -41.85 -36.95 -25.71
CA PRO A 126 -41.83 -36.08 -24.53
C PRO A 126 -40.39 -35.71 -24.17
N GLU A 127 -40.19 -34.43 -23.90
CA GLU A 127 -38.90 -33.85 -23.53
C GLU A 127 -38.33 -34.57 -22.30
N PRO A 128 -37.07 -35.04 -22.35
CA PRO A 128 -36.45 -35.72 -21.21
C PRO A 128 -36.37 -34.78 -20.00
N ALA A 129 -36.69 -35.30 -18.83
CA ALA A 129 -36.72 -34.54 -17.60
C ALA A 129 -35.37 -33.83 -17.35
N PRO A 130 -35.37 -32.57 -16.89
CA PRO A 130 -34.16 -31.80 -16.67
C PRO A 130 -33.27 -32.49 -15.64
N VAL A 131 -32.02 -32.76 -16.02
CA VAL A 131 -31.00 -33.32 -15.14
C VAL A 131 -30.63 -32.25 -14.12
N ILE A 132 -31.02 -32.45 -12.86
CA ILE A 132 -30.67 -31.56 -11.75
C ILE A 132 -29.19 -31.83 -11.42
N CYS A 133 -28.31 -30.91 -11.80
CA CYS A 133 -26.92 -30.94 -11.36
C CYS A 133 -26.86 -30.71 -9.83
N PRO A 134 -26.11 -31.53 -9.07
CA PRO A 134 -25.89 -31.25 -7.66
C PRO A 134 -25.23 -29.88 -7.51
N GLU A 135 -25.80 -29.04 -6.65
CA GLU A 135 -25.31 -27.69 -6.38
C GLU A 135 -23.85 -27.77 -5.91
N PRO A 136 -22.91 -27.05 -6.56
CA PRO A 136 -21.52 -27.08 -6.16
C PRO A 136 -21.40 -26.63 -4.70
N ALA A 137 -20.65 -27.41 -3.91
CA ALA A 137 -20.45 -27.11 -2.49
C ALA A 137 -20.04 -25.63 -2.32
N PRO A 138 -20.62 -24.90 -1.35
CA PRO A 138 -20.31 -23.50 -1.15
C PRO A 138 -18.81 -23.34 -0.98
N ALA A 139 -18.21 -22.47 -1.81
CA ALA A 139 -16.79 -22.20 -1.75
C ALA A 139 -16.40 -21.79 -0.31
N PRO A 140 -15.25 -22.23 0.21
CA PRO A 140 -14.81 -21.84 1.54
C PRO A 140 -14.79 -20.31 1.62
N ILE A 141 -15.50 -19.76 2.61
CA ILE A 141 -15.53 -18.33 2.90
C ILE A 141 -14.07 -17.90 3.13
N GLN A 142 -13.52 -17.14 2.19
CA GLN A 142 -12.24 -16.49 2.39
C GLN A 142 -12.46 -15.41 3.44
N VAL A 143 -12.07 -15.71 4.67
CA VAL A 143 -11.98 -14.71 5.72
C VAL A 143 -10.82 -13.80 5.31
N ASP A 144 -11.14 -12.62 4.76
CA ASP A 144 -10.17 -11.54 4.59
C ASP A 144 -9.62 -11.23 5.99
N ALA A 145 -8.46 -11.79 6.31
CA ALA A 145 -7.71 -11.36 7.47
C ALA A 145 -7.51 -9.85 7.31
N PRO A 146 -7.68 -9.04 8.39
CA PRO A 146 -7.41 -7.61 8.30
C PRO A 146 -5.93 -7.44 7.98
N HIS A 147 -5.63 -7.30 6.69
CA HIS A 147 -4.31 -6.90 6.24
C HIS A 147 -4.15 -5.46 6.72
N PHE A 148 -3.40 -5.27 7.81
CA PHE A 148 -2.96 -3.95 8.24
C PHE A 148 -2.09 -3.37 7.12
N ARG A 149 -2.72 -2.69 6.17
CA ARG A 149 -2.05 -1.89 5.15
C ARG A 149 -2.03 -0.47 5.68
N PHE A 150 -0.84 0.11 5.73
CA PHE A 150 -0.74 1.54 5.94
C PHE A 150 -1.49 2.25 4.80
N PRO A 151 -2.13 3.39 5.10
CA PRO A 151 -2.70 4.22 4.04
C PRO A 151 -1.60 4.76 3.13
N HIS A 152 -1.96 5.62 2.19
CA HIS A 152 -0.99 6.31 1.34
C HIS A 152 0.02 7.09 2.21
N LEU A 153 1.28 6.66 2.17
CA LEU A 153 2.29 7.03 3.15
C LEU A 153 3.41 7.86 2.52
N ASP A 154 3.75 9.00 3.10
CA ASP A 154 4.97 9.72 2.77
C ASP A 154 5.96 9.63 3.92
N ILE A 155 7.20 9.25 3.60
CA ILE A 155 8.27 9.13 4.57
C ILE A 155 9.40 10.09 4.16
N ILE A 156 9.86 10.91 5.08
CA ILE A 156 11.13 11.63 4.95
C ILE A 156 12.11 11.02 5.93
N ILE A 157 13.26 10.57 5.42
CA ILE A 157 14.36 10.09 6.24
C ILE A 157 15.37 11.22 6.35
N ALA A 158 15.52 11.78 7.55
CA ALA A 158 16.59 12.72 7.85
C ALA A 158 17.74 11.94 8.50
N LEU A 159 18.87 11.81 7.81
CA LEU A 159 20.01 11.01 8.25
C LEU A 159 21.23 11.89 8.49
N ASP A 160 21.76 11.80 9.70
CA ASP A 160 23.06 12.33 10.05
C ASP A 160 24.17 11.60 9.28
N ILE A 161 25.01 12.36 8.59
CA ILE A 161 26.13 11.90 7.76
C ILE A 161 27.49 12.33 8.30
N THR A 162 27.61 12.58 9.61
CA THR A 162 28.90 12.79 10.28
C THR A 162 29.76 11.53 10.29
N ASN A 163 31.03 11.68 10.63
CA ASN A 163 31.99 10.57 10.57
C ASN A 163 31.63 9.41 11.50
N SER A 164 31.02 9.69 12.65
CA SER A 164 30.54 8.68 13.59
C SER A 164 29.40 7.84 13.03
N MET A 165 28.61 8.40 12.09
CA MET A 165 27.48 7.75 11.43
C MET A 165 27.89 6.87 10.21
N SER A 166 29.18 6.61 10.03
CA SER A 166 29.69 5.84 8.88
C SER A 166 29.10 4.44 8.75
N GLY A 167 28.84 3.76 9.88
CA GLY A 167 28.16 2.46 9.88
C GLY A 167 26.73 2.55 9.32
N GLN A 168 25.98 3.58 9.72
CA GLN A 168 24.59 3.76 9.35
C GLN A 168 24.43 4.17 7.88
N VAL A 169 25.33 5.02 7.38
CA VAL A 169 25.39 5.35 5.94
C VAL A 169 25.69 4.09 5.13
N ALA A 170 26.65 3.26 5.56
CA ALA A 170 26.97 2.00 4.89
C ALA A 170 25.78 1.01 4.91
N ASN A 171 25.11 0.89 6.05
CA ASN A 171 23.95 0.01 6.19
C ASN A 171 22.76 0.48 5.34
N LEU A 172 22.49 1.79 5.29
CA LEU A 172 21.48 2.33 4.38
C LEU A 172 21.78 1.96 2.93
N LYS A 173 23.02 2.13 2.46
CA LYS A 173 23.42 1.76 1.10
C LYS A 173 23.22 0.27 0.82
N ALA A 174 23.51 -0.59 1.79
CA ALA A 174 23.33 -2.03 1.67
C ALA A 174 21.85 -2.45 1.66
N GLU A 175 21.00 -1.73 2.39
CA GLU A 175 19.60 -2.11 2.63
C GLU A 175 18.58 -1.36 1.76
N VAL A 176 18.97 -0.31 1.04
CA VAL A 176 18.05 0.60 0.32
C VAL A 176 17.06 -0.11 -0.61
N GLU A 177 17.50 -1.18 -1.28
CA GLU A 177 16.66 -1.99 -2.17
C GLU A 177 15.62 -2.79 -1.37
N GLN A 178 16.02 -3.36 -0.24
CA GLN A 178 15.14 -4.14 0.64
C GLN A 178 14.10 -3.23 1.30
N LEU A 179 14.51 -2.03 1.72
CA LEU A 179 13.61 -1.02 2.25
C LEU A 179 12.49 -0.69 1.24
N ALA A 180 12.85 -0.43 -0.02
CA ALA A 180 11.86 -0.14 -1.06
C ALA A 180 10.87 -1.30 -1.28
N VAL A 181 11.36 -2.55 -1.27
CA VAL A 181 10.52 -3.75 -1.39
C VAL A 181 9.58 -3.90 -0.21
N LEU A 182 10.06 -3.69 1.01
CA LEU A 182 9.26 -3.80 2.23
C LEU A 182 8.18 -2.71 2.28
N LEU A 183 8.54 -1.47 1.99
CA LEU A 183 7.59 -0.34 1.96
C LEU A 183 6.48 -0.56 0.92
N ASN A 184 6.81 -1.15 -0.23
CA ASN A 184 5.83 -1.50 -1.26
C ASN A 184 4.86 -2.61 -0.85
N ARG A 185 5.20 -3.42 0.17
CA ARG A 185 4.31 -4.45 0.70
C ARG A 185 3.37 -3.92 1.77
N ILE A 186 3.80 -2.91 2.53
CA ILE A 186 3.04 -2.40 3.67
C ILE A 186 2.09 -1.24 3.32
N SER A 187 2.36 -0.47 2.26
CA SER A 187 1.50 0.63 1.80
C SER A 187 1.17 0.49 0.31
N PRO A 188 -0.10 0.71 -0.11
CA PRO A 188 -0.49 0.67 -1.53
C PRO A 188 0.24 1.68 -2.40
N SER A 189 0.63 2.83 -1.83
CA SER A 189 1.51 3.77 -2.50
C SER A 189 2.26 4.63 -1.50
N PHE A 190 3.57 4.70 -1.67
CA PHE A 190 4.45 5.41 -0.75
C PHE A 190 5.44 6.33 -1.47
N GLY A 191 5.76 7.43 -0.79
CA GLY A 191 6.75 8.41 -1.20
C GLY A 191 7.92 8.39 -0.25
N ILE A 192 9.14 8.58 -0.77
CA ILE A 192 10.34 8.78 0.03
C ILE A 192 11.01 10.09 -0.36
N GLY A 193 11.26 10.92 0.64
CA GLY A 193 12.19 12.03 0.61
C GLY A 193 13.36 11.73 1.53
N MET A 194 14.49 12.38 1.31
CA MET A 194 15.65 12.22 2.19
C MET A 194 16.34 13.55 2.43
N VAL A 195 16.78 13.75 3.67
CA VAL A 195 17.62 14.87 4.10
C VAL A 195 18.87 14.27 4.72
N ALA A 196 19.97 14.22 3.99
CA ALA A 196 21.25 13.93 4.60
C ALA A 196 21.79 15.23 5.21
N PHE A 197 22.16 15.22 6.49
CA PHE A 197 22.62 16.40 7.19
C PHE A 197 23.90 16.14 7.99
N GLY A 198 24.73 17.16 8.12
CA GLY A 198 25.89 17.12 9.00
C GLY A 198 25.86 18.26 10.00
N ASP A 199 27.00 18.91 10.21
CA ASP A 199 27.09 20.03 11.12
C ASP A 199 26.70 21.35 10.46
N ARG A 200 26.08 22.27 11.21
CA ARG A 200 25.58 23.56 10.69
C ARG A 200 26.70 24.50 10.23
N ARG A 201 27.94 24.28 10.64
CA ARG A 201 29.12 25.05 10.23
C ARG A 201 29.78 24.53 8.96
N TRP A 202 29.31 23.42 8.41
CA TRP A 202 29.80 22.92 7.13
C TRP A 202 29.46 23.88 5.99
N GLU A 203 30.27 23.87 4.93
CA GLU A 203 30.02 24.68 3.73
C GLU A 203 28.67 24.33 3.08
N SER A 204 28.26 23.07 3.18
CA SER A 204 26.95 22.60 2.74
C SER A 204 26.41 21.56 3.74
N PRO A 205 25.63 22.00 4.75
CA PRO A 205 25.19 21.13 5.84
C PRO A 205 24.09 20.15 5.42
N LEU A 206 23.38 20.40 4.32
CA LEU A 206 22.22 19.62 3.89
C LEU A 206 22.34 19.14 2.44
N PHE A 207 21.98 17.88 2.22
CA PHE A 207 21.82 17.25 0.91
C PHE A 207 20.42 16.66 0.80
N LEU A 208 19.66 17.13 -0.19
CA LEU A 208 18.24 16.85 -0.28
C LEU A 208 17.94 15.93 -1.46
N PHE A 209 17.22 14.85 -1.17
CA PHE A 209 16.45 14.13 -2.17
C PHE A 209 14.98 14.55 -2.03
N PRO A 210 14.39 15.19 -3.06
CA PRO A 210 13.01 15.62 -2.99
C PRO A 210 12.08 14.42 -2.83
N LEU A 211 10.98 14.62 -2.11
CA LEU A 211 9.96 13.59 -1.96
C LEU A 211 9.44 13.13 -3.33
N ARG A 212 9.60 11.85 -3.63
CA ARG A 212 9.11 11.22 -4.86
C ARG A 212 8.34 9.95 -4.52
N GLU A 213 7.37 9.61 -5.36
CA GLU A 213 6.68 8.32 -5.25
C GLU A 213 7.57 7.18 -5.72
N LEU A 214 7.91 6.24 -4.83
CA LEU A 214 8.75 5.09 -5.16
C LEU A 214 7.94 3.85 -5.56
N SER A 215 6.67 3.75 -5.14
CA SER A 215 5.74 2.72 -5.63
C SER A 215 5.38 2.86 -7.11
N GLY A 216 5.73 3.99 -7.72
CA GLY A 216 5.44 4.34 -9.11
C GLY A 216 6.57 4.01 -10.09
N PRO A 217 7.00 4.96 -10.95
CA PRO A 217 7.98 4.71 -11.99
C PRO A 217 9.34 4.19 -11.47
N ALA A 218 9.95 3.27 -12.22
CA ALA A 218 11.28 2.74 -11.90
C ALA A 218 12.35 3.83 -11.78
N ALA A 219 12.27 4.87 -12.62
CA ALA A 219 13.17 6.01 -12.58
C ALA A 219 13.23 6.73 -11.22
N ASN A 220 12.14 6.73 -10.43
CA ASN A 220 12.15 7.33 -9.09
C ASN A 220 12.95 6.47 -8.11
N ARG A 221 12.83 5.14 -8.20
CA ARG A 221 13.62 4.21 -7.39
C ARG A 221 15.10 4.27 -7.77
N ASP A 222 15.40 4.31 -9.07
CA ASP A 222 16.77 4.45 -9.57
C ASP A 222 17.39 5.76 -9.09
N ALA A 223 16.66 6.87 -9.15
CA ALA A 223 17.12 8.16 -8.66
C ALA A 223 17.37 8.15 -7.15
N PHE A 224 16.48 7.54 -6.36
CA PHE A 224 16.66 7.41 -4.92
C PHE A 224 17.89 6.56 -4.58
N ARG A 225 18.05 5.43 -5.25
CA ARG A 225 19.23 4.57 -5.10
C ARG A 225 20.52 5.29 -5.47
N MET A 226 20.54 6.03 -6.57
CA MET A 226 21.70 6.82 -6.99
C MET A 226 22.05 7.88 -5.94
N PHE A 227 21.05 8.57 -5.40
CA PHE A 227 21.24 9.54 -4.32
C PHE A 227 21.88 8.88 -3.09
N VAL A 228 21.28 7.80 -2.58
CA VAL A 228 21.77 7.06 -1.41
C VAL A 228 23.20 6.53 -1.64
N ASN A 229 23.49 5.96 -2.81
CA ASN A 229 24.82 5.46 -3.13
C ASN A 229 25.86 6.58 -3.24
N GLY A 230 25.44 7.79 -3.61
CA GLY A 230 26.28 8.98 -3.67
C GLY A 230 26.63 9.56 -2.30
N LEU A 231 25.85 9.28 -1.25
CA LEU A 231 26.12 9.80 0.10
C LEU A 231 27.49 9.35 0.61
N SER A 232 28.19 10.22 1.31
CA SER A 232 29.46 9.92 1.97
C SER A 232 29.48 10.62 3.31
N VAL A 233 30.12 10.02 4.31
CA VAL A 233 30.31 10.71 5.59
C VAL A 233 31.18 11.95 5.42
N GLY A 234 30.85 13.00 6.18
CA GLY A 234 31.54 14.29 6.08
C GLY A 234 31.31 15.01 4.75
N MET A 235 30.38 14.56 3.90
CA MET A 235 30.04 15.30 2.69
C MET A 235 29.53 16.69 3.07
N GLY A 236 30.06 17.73 2.43
CA GLY A 236 29.68 19.12 2.70
C GLY A 236 30.55 19.84 3.73
N THR A 237 31.42 19.12 4.46
CA THR A 237 32.46 19.72 5.34
C THR A 237 33.39 20.68 4.60
N GLY A 238 33.62 20.42 3.30
CA GLY A 238 34.58 21.15 2.49
C GLY A 238 36.01 20.90 2.99
N SER A 239 36.71 21.97 3.33
CA SER A 239 38.04 21.90 3.96
C SER A 239 38.01 21.94 5.50
N GLY A 240 36.81 22.01 6.09
CA GLY A 240 36.62 22.16 7.54
C GLY A 240 36.62 20.84 8.32
N THR A 241 36.50 20.96 9.64
CA THR A 241 36.29 19.85 10.57
C THR A 241 35.04 20.11 11.41
N ASN A 242 34.45 19.05 11.98
CA ASN A 242 33.42 19.17 13.01
C ASN A 242 34.05 18.95 14.39
N PRO A 243 34.42 20.00 15.15
CA PRO A 243 35.04 19.86 16.46
C PRO A 243 34.02 19.70 17.59
N ASP A 244 32.75 19.99 17.36
CA ASP A 244 31.68 19.90 18.35
C ASP A 244 30.76 18.70 18.16
N SER A 245 29.98 18.43 19.22
CA SER A 245 29.07 17.29 19.29
C SER A 245 27.69 17.56 18.68
N PRO A 246 27.08 18.77 18.80
CA PRO A 246 25.77 19.02 18.19
C PRO A 246 25.83 19.06 16.67
N GLU A 247 24.71 18.77 16.01
CA GLU A 247 24.60 18.70 14.55
C GLU A 247 23.48 19.61 14.02
N ALA A 248 23.36 19.77 12.70
CA ALA A 248 22.33 20.58 12.02
C ALA A 248 20.94 19.94 12.05
N PHE A 249 20.53 19.39 13.19
CA PHE A 249 19.28 18.66 13.39
C PHE A 249 18.06 19.53 13.07
N TYR A 250 18.04 20.78 13.56
CA TYR A 250 16.93 21.70 13.30
C TYR A 250 16.81 22.01 11.81
N ASP A 251 17.94 22.28 11.14
CA ASP A 251 17.95 22.59 9.71
C ASP A 251 17.42 21.41 8.89
N ALA A 252 17.76 20.18 9.26
CA ALA A 252 17.26 18.98 8.63
C ALA A 252 15.75 18.80 8.81
N LEU A 253 15.25 18.97 10.04
CA LEU A 253 13.82 18.89 10.35
C LEU A 253 13.03 20.02 9.66
N SER A 254 13.60 21.21 9.63
CA SER A 254 13.06 22.38 8.95
C SER A 254 12.98 22.15 7.44
N ALA A 255 14.02 21.56 6.83
CA ALA A 255 14.00 21.18 5.42
C ALA A 255 12.95 20.10 5.13
N ALA A 256 12.82 19.08 6.00
CA ALA A 256 11.78 18.06 5.89
C ALA A 256 10.37 18.68 5.92
N SER A 257 10.11 19.64 6.81
CA SER A 257 8.82 20.33 6.90
C SER A 257 8.42 21.08 5.61
N ARG A 258 9.42 21.54 4.85
CA ARG A 258 9.24 22.30 3.60
C ARG A 258 9.12 21.44 2.35
N MET A 259 9.28 20.12 2.45
CA MET A 259 9.11 19.26 1.28
C MET A 259 7.68 19.29 0.75
N THR A 260 7.53 19.17 -0.56
CA THR A 260 6.22 19.10 -1.21
C THR A 260 5.59 17.72 -1.01
N TRP A 261 4.85 17.57 0.08
CA TRP A 261 4.08 16.37 0.40
C TRP A 261 3.06 16.02 -0.67
N ARG A 262 2.83 14.74 -0.94
CA ARG A 262 1.84 14.32 -1.93
C ARG A 262 0.43 14.63 -1.40
N PRO A 263 -0.48 15.22 -2.20
CA PRO A 263 -1.83 15.56 -1.75
C PRO A 263 -2.65 14.36 -1.25
N ARG A 264 -2.38 13.19 -1.82
CA ARG A 264 -3.01 11.91 -1.48
C ARG A 264 -2.34 11.17 -0.33
N SER A 265 -1.30 11.72 0.29
CA SER A 265 -0.70 11.12 1.47
C SER A 265 -1.56 11.43 2.69
N GLU A 266 -2.16 10.37 3.24
CA GLU A 266 -2.97 10.41 4.46
C GLU A 266 -2.09 10.37 5.73
N ARG A 267 -0.89 9.79 5.62
CA ARG A 267 0.07 9.71 6.71
C ARG A 267 1.43 10.21 6.27
N ARG A 268 1.95 11.20 6.98
CA ARG A 268 3.27 11.80 6.78
C ARG A 268 4.17 11.47 7.96
N VAL A 269 5.31 10.87 7.70
CA VAL A 269 6.25 10.47 8.74
C VAL A 269 7.60 11.09 8.43
N VAL A 270 8.17 11.78 9.41
CA VAL A 270 9.57 12.19 9.37
C VAL A 270 10.33 11.32 10.37
N VAL A 271 11.42 10.70 9.94
CA VAL A 271 12.29 9.93 10.82
C VAL A 271 13.66 10.59 10.87
N MET A 272 14.02 11.12 12.04
CA MET A 272 15.33 11.72 12.31
C MET A 272 16.28 10.62 12.82
N VAL A 273 17.43 10.42 12.19
CA VAL A 273 18.41 9.39 12.55
C VAL A 273 19.74 10.06 12.86
N THR A 274 20.19 10.02 14.11
CA THR A 274 21.42 10.70 14.57
C THR A 274 21.94 10.10 15.86
N ASP A 275 23.21 10.36 16.16
CA ASP A 275 23.88 10.05 17.41
C ASP A 275 24.04 11.26 18.34
N ASN A 276 23.63 12.45 17.89
CA ASN A 276 23.85 13.71 18.58
C ASN A 276 22.61 14.61 18.63
N PRO A 277 22.54 15.56 19.58
CA PRO A 277 21.41 16.48 19.68
C PRO A 277 21.54 17.66 18.72
N ALA A 278 20.48 18.47 18.62
CA ALA A 278 20.57 19.80 18.05
C ALA A 278 21.46 20.70 18.92
N TYR A 279 21.88 21.84 18.35
CA TYR A 279 22.50 22.90 19.13
C TYR A 279 21.55 23.43 20.22
N SER A 280 22.12 23.93 21.32
CA SER A 280 21.32 24.37 22.48
C SER A 280 20.31 25.47 22.16
N ASP A 281 20.65 26.37 21.24
CA ASP A 281 19.78 27.43 20.72
C ASP A 281 18.70 26.91 19.75
N GLU A 282 18.83 25.67 19.30
CA GLU A 282 17.97 25.01 18.32
C GLU A 282 17.10 23.89 18.91
N ILE A 283 17.25 23.58 20.21
CA ILE A 283 16.42 22.57 20.90
C ILE A 283 14.94 22.95 20.82
N ASP A 284 14.57 24.14 21.32
CA ASP A 284 13.18 24.60 21.33
C ASP A 284 12.60 24.77 19.91
N PRO A 285 13.32 25.37 18.94
CA PRO A 285 12.92 25.35 17.53
C PRO A 285 12.66 23.94 16.97
N SER A 286 13.50 22.95 17.29
CA SER A 286 13.34 21.56 16.82
C SER A 286 12.07 20.93 17.36
N ILE A 287 11.79 21.09 18.65
CA ILE A 287 10.57 20.59 19.28
C ILE A 287 9.33 21.22 18.65
N ARG A 288 9.33 22.55 18.45
CA ARG A 288 8.21 23.24 17.77
C ARG A 288 8.01 22.79 16.33
N ALA A 289 9.10 22.58 15.58
CA ALA A 289 9.03 22.08 14.21
C ALA A 289 8.43 20.67 14.17
N ALA A 290 8.80 19.80 15.11
CA ALA A 290 8.22 18.46 15.23
C ALA A 290 6.72 18.52 15.53
N THR A 291 6.29 19.37 16.47
CA THR A 291 4.85 19.59 16.74
C THR A 291 4.10 20.11 15.51
N GLY A 292 4.70 21.01 14.72
CA GLY A 292 4.08 21.50 13.49
C GLY A 292 3.86 20.40 12.45
N ILE A 293 4.80 19.46 12.32
CA ILE A 293 4.68 18.32 11.40
C ILE A 293 3.67 17.28 11.92
N GLY A 294 3.76 16.92 13.20
CA GLY A 294 2.95 15.87 13.83
C GLY A 294 1.57 16.29 14.33
N GLY A 295 1.25 17.58 14.27
CA GLY A 295 -0.04 18.11 14.74
C GLY A 295 -1.28 17.52 14.03
N PRO A 296 -1.29 17.37 12.69
CA PRO A 296 -2.40 16.73 11.99
C PRO A 296 -2.51 15.23 12.31
N GLU A 297 -3.74 14.72 12.31
CA GLU A 297 -4.01 13.32 12.63
C GLU A 297 -3.22 12.35 11.72
N GLY A 298 -2.59 11.36 12.34
CA GLY A 298 -1.81 10.35 11.63
C GLY A 298 -0.40 10.78 11.22
N HIS A 299 -0.07 12.08 11.24
CA HIS A 299 1.29 12.55 10.96
C HIS A 299 2.20 12.38 12.17
N ARG A 300 3.48 12.08 11.95
CA ARG A 300 4.44 11.80 13.02
C ARG A 300 5.83 12.30 12.73
N VAL A 301 6.56 12.68 13.79
CA VAL A 301 8.02 12.80 13.77
C VAL A 301 8.59 11.81 14.78
N SER A 302 9.37 10.86 14.29
CA SER A 302 10.05 9.84 15.09
C SER A 302 11.55 10.10 15.08
N THR A 303 12.24 9.67 16.12
CA THR A 303 13.70 9.80 16.24
C THR A 303 14.34 8.44 16.46
N VAL A 304 15.40 8.14 15.74
CA VAL A 304 16.25 6.97 15.92
C VAL A 304 17.57 7.42 16.51
N TYR A 305 17.82 7.06 17.76
CA TYR A 305 19.09 7.29 18.41
C TYR A 305 20.08 6.19 18.03
N VAL A 306 21.17 6.60 17.39
CA VAL A 306 22.26 5.73 17.02
C VAL A 306 23.37 5.89 18.04
N LYS A 307 23.71 4.81 18.73
CA LYS A 307 24.78 4.88 19.73
C LYS A 307 26.14 4.69 19.06
N THR A 308 26.83 5.78 18.79
CA THR A 308 28.23 5.77 18.32
C THR A 308 29.15 6.09 19.52
N GLY A 309 30.20 5.30 19.72
CA GLY A 309 31.14 5.51 20.84
C GLY A 309 30.68 4.98 22.22
N SER A 310 31.47 5.30 23.25
CA SER A 310 31.42 4.65 24.57
C SER A 310 30.57 5.36 25.63
N GLY A 311 30.11 6.59 25.38
CA GLY A 311 29.27 7.33 26.32
C GLY A 311 27.80 7.26 25.92
N ASN A 312 26.93 6.71 26.80
CA ASN A 312 25.54 7.16 26.77
C ASN A 312 25.56 8.67 27.00
N GLN A 313 24.90 9.44 26.14
CA GLN A 313 24.63 10.85 26.41
C GLN A 313 23.16 10.97 26.83
N PRO A 314 22.82 10.90 28.14
CA PRO A 314 21.44 11.03 28.60
C PRO A 314 20.75 12.29 28.09
N ALA A 315 21.52 13.37 27.87
CA ALA A 315 21.01 14.61 27.29
C ALA A 315 20.52 14.42 25.85
N THR A 316 21.27 13.69 25.01
CA THR A 316 20.87 13.36 23.63
C THR A 316 19.61 12.49 23.64
N GLU A 317 19.57 11.45 24.46
CA GLU A 317 18.39 10.58 24.56
C GLU A 317 17.14 11.37 25.01
N ALA A 318 17.27 12.23 26.03
CA ALA A 318 16.20 13.06 26.52
C ALA A 318 15.71 14.06 25.45
N PHE A 319 16.64 14.68 24.71
CA PHE A 319 16.31 15.58 23.60
C PHE A 319 15.54 14.86 22.50
N LEU A 320 16.07 13.74 21.99
CA LEU A 320 15.45 12.97 20.91
C LEU A 320 14.06 12.46 21.32
N ARG A 321 13.93 11.97 22.56
CA ARG A 321 12.62 11.59 23.12
C ARG A 321 11.64 12.76 23.14
N SER A 322 12.08 13.94 23.57
CA SER A 322 11.24 15.14 23.60
C SER A 322 10.77 15.54 22.19
N VAL A 323 11.64 15.43 21.18
CA VAL A 323 11.28 15.69 19.78
C VAL A 323 10.26 14.67 19.26
N ALA A 324 10.48 13.38 19.51
CA ALA A 324 9.57 12.32 19.09
C ALA A 324 8.18 12.47 19.74
N GLU A 325 8.14 12.71 21.05
CA GLU A 325 6.91 12.95 21.80
C GLU A 325 6.16 14.19 21.28
N ALA A 326 6.88 15.29 21.05
CA ALA A 326 6.31 16.53 20.54
C ALA A 326 5.74 16.40 19.11
N GLY A 327 6.32 15.51 18.30
CA GLY A 327 5.84 15.17 16.97
C GLY A 327 4.86 13.99 16.93
N GLY A 328 4.42 13.47 18.08
CA GLY A 328 3.50 12.32 18.15
C GLY A 328 4.06 11.01 17.58
N GLY A 329 5.38 10.90 17.43
CA GLY A 329 6.07 9.71 16.92
C GLY A 329 6.71 8.87 18.03
N GLN A 330 7.70 8.08 17.64
CA GLN A 330 8.41 7.16 18.53
C GLN A 330 9.88 7.53 18.65
N TYR A 331 10.40 7.38 19.86
CA TYR A 331 11.83 7.31 20.10
C TYR A 331 12.27 5.85 20.00
N VAL A 332 13.17 5.56 19.06
CA VAL A 332 13.74 4.24 18.85
C VAL A 332 15.23 4.31 19.14
N GLN A 333 15.73 3.41 19.99
CA GLN A 333 17.16 3.20 20.12
C GLN A 333 17.59 2.14 19.12
N ASP A 334 18.68 2.38 18.38
CA ASP A 334 19.18 1.47 17.36
C ASP A 334 19.31 0.04 17.88
N VAL A 335 18.47 -0.85 17.35
CA VAL A 335 18.45 -2.28 17.67
C VAL A 335 19.20 -3.06 16.60
N GLY A 336 20.51 -3.20 16.79
CA GLY A 336 21.32 -4.15 16.03
C GLY A 336 21.78 -3.66 14.66
N GLY A 337 21.80 -2.35 14.41
CA GLY A 337 22.45 -1.73 13.26
C GLY A 337 21.66 -1.80 11.95
N SER A 338 20.49 -2.46 11.91
CA SER A 338 19.64 -2.44 10.73
C SER A 338 18.79 -1.18 10.71
N LEU A 339 19.13 -0.26 9.79
CA LEU A 339 18.37 0.97 9.61
C LEU A 339 16.93 0.65 9.19
N THR A 340 16.72 -0.37 8.37
CA THR A 340 15.39 -0.79 7.93
C THR A 340 14.50 -1.16 9.10
N VAL A 341 15.01 -1.93 10.08
CA VAL A 341 14.23 -2.29 11.27
C VAL A 341 13.86 -1.05 12.08
N ASN A 342 14.83 -0.17 12.32
CA ASN A 342 14.59 1.07 13.07
C ASN A 342 13.58 1.99 12.38
N LEU A 343 13.68 2.10 11.04
CA LEU A 343 12.73 2.87 10.23
C LEU A 343 11.32 2.28 10.36
N LEU A 344 11.15 0.97 10.22
CA LEU A 344 9.85 0.32 10.34
C LEU A 344 9.24 0.50 11.73
N LEU A 345 10.03 0.38 12.81
CA LEU A 345 9.57 0.65 14.17
C LEU A 345 9.14 2.11 14.35
N SER A 346 9.80 3.04 13.66
CA SER A 346 9.49 4.46 13.69
C SER A 346 8.21 4.84 12.93
N LEU A 347 7.64 3.92 12.12
CA LEU A 347 6.43 4.16 11.36
C LEU A 347 5.14 4.00 12.16
N PHE A 348 5.17 3.37 13.34
CA PHE A 348 3.98 3.06 14.15
C PHE A 348 3.66 4.17 15.15
#